data_AF-A0A840PJ11-F1
#
_entry.id   AF-A0A840PJ11-F1
#
_cell.length_a   1.000
_cell.length_b   1.000
_cell.length_c   1.000
_cell.angle_alpha   90.00
_cell.angle_beta   90.00
_cell.angle_gamma   90.00
#
_symmetry.space_group_name_H-M   'P 1'
#
loop_
_entity.id
_entity.type
_entity.pdbx_description
1 polymer ?
#
loop_
_entity_poly.entity_id
_entity_poly.type
_entity_poly.pdbx_seq_one_letter_code
_entity_poly.pdbx_strand_id
1 'polypeptide(L)'
;MTGGPTATLPWVPPRAEFATEAEKAAAEWIAPYGQAWHLLRTRDWLMHLDPAATVEMRLAAMTHDIERMFPGGPRVDFTVASWDDPVYLYAHQLRSAEIVGVWLAGREARAEGVDAAEVRRLVALHEVGGLRGADLVQAADSLSFLETLAGLARDWVTSGTCTRAVAAAKLRYSVDRIRVPEAVEPARALFDWAVAQLPPEEEEDA
;
A
#
# COMPACT_ATOMS: atom_id res chain seq x y z
N MET A 1 25.48 -12.59 18.49
CA MET A 1 25.11 -12.68 17.06
C MET A 1 25.07 -11.27 16.51
N THR A 2 26.04 -10.96 15.66
CA THR A 2 26.33 -9.63 15.13
C THR A 2 25.33 -9.29 14.02
N GLY A 3 24.34 -8.43 14.33
CA GLY A 3 23.50 -7.83 13.30
C GLY A 3 24.39 -7.01 12.37
N GLY A 4 24.49 -7.41 11.10
CA GLY A 4 25.14 -6.62 10.07
C GLY A 4 24.50 -5.23 9.94
N PRO A 5 25.17 -4.26 9.32
CA PRO A 5 24.62 -2.91 9.17
C PRO A 5 23.32 -2.97 8.38
N THR A 6 22.21 -2.60 9.03
CA THR A 6 20.91 -2.42 8.38
C THR A 6 21.07 -1.34 7.31
N ALA A 7 20.70 -1.65 6.06
CA ALA A 7 20.76 -0.67 4.98
C ALA A 7 20.01 0.61 5.36
N THR A 8 20.63 1.77 5.13
CA THR A 8 19.99 3.07 5.40
C THR A 8 18.78 3.24 4.49
N LEU A 9 17.65 3.67 5.06
CA LEU A 9 16.45 3.97 4.29
C LEU A 9 16.77 5.06 3.25
N PRO A 10 16.41 4.88 1.97
CA PRO A 10 16.50 5.92 0.95
C PRO A 10 15.69 7.18 1.31
N TRP A 11 15.85 8.24 0.53
CA TRP A 11 15.00 9.42 0.67
C TRP A 11 13.53 9.05 0.43
N VAL A 12 12.65 9.60 1.25
CA VAL A 12 11.20 9.47 1.17
C VAL A 12 10.56 10.85 1.32
N PRO A 13 9.37 11.10 0.75
CA PRO A 13 8.75 12.41 0.82
C PRO A 13 8.38 12.77 2.26
N PRO A 14 8.44 14.07 2.62
CA PRO A 14 8.00 14.51 3.94
C PRO A 14 6.52 14.20 4.14
N ARG A 15 6.09 14.13 5.41
CA ARG A 15 4.67 14.04 5.75
C ARG A 15 3.97 15.32 5.32
N ALA A 16 2.89 15.21 4.57
CA ALA A 16 2.10 16.35 4.18
C ALA A 16 0.93 16.55 5.16
N GLU A 17 0.60 17.81 5.47
CA GLU A 17 -0.54 18.13 6.34
C GLU A 17 -1.86 17.74 5.69
N PHE A 18 -2.87 17.39 6.50
CA PHE A 18 -4.23 17.14 6.02
C PHE A 18 -4.88 18.45 5.60
N ALA A 19 -5.23 18.55 4.31
CA ALA A 19 -5.77 19.78 3.74
C ALA A 19 -7.27 19.96 3.98
N THR A 20 -7.98 18.88 4.34
CA THR A 20 -9.43 18.87 4.51
C THR A 20 -9.87 18.10 5.77
N GLU A 21 -11.08 18.35 6.25
CA GLU A 21 -11.71 17.61 7.35
C GLU A 21 -12.02 16.16 6.96
N ALA A 22 -12.31 15.86 5.69
CA ALA A 22 -12.48 14.48 5.25
C ALA A 22 -11.18 13.68 5.40
N GLU A 23 -10.03 14.29 5.13
CA GLU A 23 -8.73 13.64 5.36
C GLU A 23 -8.46 13.42 6.86
N LYS A 24 -8.82 14.38 7.71
CA LYS A 24 -8.72 14.22 9.18
C LYS A 24 -9.63 13.10 9.68
N ALA A 25 -10.88 13.07 9.22
CA ALA A 25 -11.84 12.03 9.56
C ALA A 25 -11.39 10.65 9.07
N ALA A 26 -10.80 10.55 7.88
CA ALA A 26 -10.21 9.33 7.37
C ALA A 26 -9.04 8.88 8.26
N ALA A 27 -8.14 9.79 8.64
CA ALA A 27 -7.00 9.49 9.51
C ALA A 27 -7.45 8.97 10.89
N GLU A 28 -8.48 9.57 11.48
CA GLU A 28 -9.08 9.10 12.74
C GLU A 28 -9.73 7.73 12.58
N TRP A 29 -10.46 7.51 11.48
CA TRP A 29 -11.15 6.26 11.23
C TRP A 29 -10.20 5.07 11.06
N ILE A 30 -9.11 5.27 10.31
CA ILE A 30 -8.12 4.20 10.07
C ILE A 30 -7.17 3.99 11.24
N ALA A 31 -7.11 4.89 12.23
CA ALA A 31 -6.12 4.85 13.31
C ALA A 31 -5.99 3.50 14.04
N PRO A 32 -7.07 2.71 14.27
CA PRO A 32 -6.96 1.39 14.91
C PRO A 32 -6.42 0.29 13.99
N TYR A 33 -6.30 0.53 12.68
CA TYR A 33 -5.78 -0.45 11.73
C TYR A 33 -4.27 -0.64 11.91
N GLY A 34 -3.83 -1.89 12.04
CA GLY A 34 -2.42 -2.22 12.29
C GLY A 34 -1.44 -1.75 11.21
N GLN A 35 -1.93 -1.45 10.00
CA GLN A 35 -1.14 -0.89 8.91
C GLN A 35 -1.58 0.54 8.54
N ALA A 36 -2.19 1.29 9.45
CA ALA A 36 -2.61 2.67 9.21
C ALA A 36 -1.45 3.56 8.72
N TRP A 37 -0.22 3.29 9.17
CA TRP A 37 0.96 4.02 8.71
C TRP A 37 1.21 3.87 7.20
N HIS A 38 1.01 2.68 6.64
CA HIS A 38 1.07 2.44 5.20
C HIS A 38 0.03 3.29 4.44
N LEU A 39 -1.20 3.37 4.95
CA LEU A 39 -2.24 4.16 4.30
C LEU A 39 -1.93 5.67 4.31
N LEU A 40 -1.41 6.19 5.43
CA LEU A 40 -1.01 7.59 5.52
C LEU A 40 0.17 7.91 4.60
N ARG A 41 1.15 7.00 4.53
CA ARG A 41 2.32 7.14 3.65
C ARG A 41 1.99 7.00 2.18
N THR A 42 1.02 6.17 1.83
CA THR A 42 0.44 6.12 0.48
C THR A 42 -0.05 7.50 0.06
N ARG A 43 -0.73 8.24 0.95
CA ARG A 43 -1.21 9.59 0.66
C ARG A 43 -0.08 10.62 0.54
N ASP A 44 0.98 10.51 1.35
CA ASP A 44 2.16 11.37 1.21
C ASP A 44 2.92 11.13 -0.10
N TRP A 45 3.10 9.86 -0.50
CA TRP A 45 3.67 9.53 -1.81
C TRP A 45 2.83 10.03 -2.96
N LEU A 46 1.50 9.89 -2.87
CA LEU A 46 0.58 10.41 -3.86
C LEU A 46 0.75 11.93 -4.02
N MET A 47 0.81 12.67 -2.92
CA MET A 47 1.00 14.13 -2.94
C MET A 47 2.36 14.56 -3.46
N HIS A 48 3.37 13.71 -3.34
CA HIS A 48 4.68 13.94 -3.93
C HIS A 48 4.66 13.71 -5.45
N LEU A 49 4.06 12.61 -5.90
CA LEU A 49 3.94 12.26 -7.33
C LEU A 49 3.04 13.23 -8.08
N ASP A 50 1.96 13.65 -7.45
CA ASP A 50 1.01 14.62 -8.00
C ASP A 50 0.54 15.60 -6.89
N PRO A 51 1.18 16.78 -6.77
CA PRO A 51 0.74 17.81 -5.83
C PRO A 51 -0.68 18.34 -6.09
N ALA A 52 -1.24 18.08 -7.28
CA ALA A 52 -2.60 18.45 -7.65
C ALA A 52 -3.60 17.30 -7.47
N ALA A 53 -3.19 16.17 -6.88
CA ALA A 53 -4.06 15.03 -6.61
C ALA A 53 -5.35 15.49 -5.91
N THR A 54 -6.50 14.97 -6.35
CA THR A 54 -7.79 15.40 -5.79
C THR A 54 -8.00 14.87 -4.37
N VAL A 55 -8.96 15.44 -3.64
CA VAL A 55 -9.33 14.90 -2.32
C VAL A 55 -9.77 13.45 -2.42
N GLU A 56 -10.45 13.04 -3.50
CA GLU A 56 -10.88 11.66 -3.72
C GLU A 56 -9.69 10.71 -3.87
N MET A 57 -8.63 11.13 -4.58
CA MET A 57 -7.41 10.35 -4.71
C MET A 57 -6.69 10.20 -3.38
N ARG A 58 -6.62 11.27 -2.58
CA ARG A 58 -6.03 11.24 -1.23
C ARG A 58 -6.81 10.33 -0.29
N LEU A 59 -8.15 10.40 -0.31
CA LEU A 59 -9.00 9.51 0.49
C LEU A 59 -8.88 8.06 0.04
N ALA A 60 -8.83 7.79 -1.27
CA ALA A 60 -8.58 6.44 -1.77
C ALA A 60 -7.23 5.90 -1.30
N ALA A 61 -6.15 6.69 -1.40
CA ALA A 61 -4.85 6.34 -0.86
C ALA A 61 -4.89 6.02 0.65
N MET A 62 -5.61 6.81 1.43
CA MET A 62 -5.73 6.61 2.89
C MET A 62 -6.64 5.43 3.30
N THR A 63 -7.36 4.80 2.37
CA THR A 63 -8.39 3.81 2.72
C THR A 63 -8.39 2.55 1.85
N HIS A 64 -7.50 2.45 0.87
CA HIS A 64 -7.52 1.40 -0.16
C HIS A 64 -7.49 -0.03 0.39
N ASP A 65 -6.82 -0.22 1.52
CA ASP A 65 -6.56 -1.53 2.15
C ASP A 65 -7.44 -1.80 3.38
N ILE A 66 -8.43 -0.93 3.64
CA ILE A 66 -9.15 -0.91 4.91
C ILE A 66 -9.94 -2.18 5.21
N GLU A 67 -10.24 -3.01 4.20
CA GLU A 67 -10.91 -4.29 4.41
C GLU A 67 -10.16 -5.20 5.39
N ARG A 68 -8.82 -5.12 5.41
CA ARG A 68 -7.94 -5.90 6.29
C ARG A 68 -8.12 -5.57 7.78
N MET A 69 -8.73 -4.43 8.10
CA MET A 69 -9.10 -4.08 9.49
C MET A 69 -10.28 -4.92 9.99
N PHE A 70 -11.06 -5.52 9.09
CA PHE A 70 -12.28 -6.26 9.40
C PHE A 70 -12.12 -7.76 9.17
N PRO A 71 -12.77 -8.61 9.97
CA PRO A 71 -12.70 -10.06 9.80
C PRO A 71 -13.37 -10.51 8.49
N GLY A 72 -12.91 -11.64 7.95
CA GLY A 72 -13.53 -12.30 6.79
C GLY A 72 -13.08 -11.78 5.42
N GLY A 73 -11.94 -11.10 5.34
CA GLY A 73 -11.29 -10.72 4.08
C GLY A 73 -10.70 -11.91 3.31
N PRO A 74 -10.34 -11.70 2.02
CA PRO A 74 -9.64 -12.71 1.23
C PRO A 74 -8.27 -13.03 1.84
N ARG A 75 -7.78 -14.25 1.64
CA ARG A 75 -6.48 -14.69 2.14
C ARG A 75 -5.52 -14.90 0.99
N VAL A 76 -4.29 -14.41 1.16
CA VAL A 76 -3.18 -14.70 0.26
C VAL A 76 -2.72 -16.13 0.49
N ASP A 77 -2.48 -16.87 -0.59
CA ASP A 77 -1.72 -18.11 -0.55
C ASP A 77 -0.23 -17.83 -0.73
N PHE A 78 0.50 -17.86 0.38
CA PHE A 78 1.94 -17.60 0.42
C PHE A 78 2.79 -18.75 -0.16
N THR A 79 2.19 -19.87 -0.56
CA THR A 79 2.93 -21.04 -1.09
C THR A 79 3.19 -20.96 -2.59
N VAL A 80 2.41 -20.17 -3.33
CA VAL A 80 2.43 -20.16 -4.82
C VAL A 80 3.05 -18.90 -5.44
N ALA A 81 3.47 -17.91 -4.63
CA ALA A 81 4.07 -16.64 -5.08
C ALA A 81 3.27 -15.86 -6.15
N SER A 82 1.96 -16.10 -6.27
CA SER A 82 1.10 -15.50 -7.28
C SER A 82 0.56 -14.14 -6.80
N TRP A 83 1.44 -13.13 -6.78
CA TRP A 83 1.11 -11.80 -6.26
C TRP A 83 0.15 -10.99 -7.15
N ASP A 84 -0.03 -11.44 -8.39
CA ASP A 84 -0.95 -10.92 -9.39
C ASP A 84 -2.24 -11.75 -9.54
N ASP A 85 -2.54 -12.66 -8.60
CA ASP A 85 -3.76 -13.49 -8.66
C ASP A 85 -5.03 -12.62 -8.70
N PRO A 86 -5.76 -12.58 -9.84
CA PRO A 86 -6.95 -11.74 -9.97
C PRO A 86 -8.06 -12.15 -9.00
N VAL A 87 -8.15 -13.42 -8.58
CA VAL A 87 -9.16 -13.88 -7.63
C VAL A 87 -8.96 -13.19 -6.29
N TYR A 88 -7.71 -13.14 -5.82
CA TYR A 88 -7.35 -12.43 -4.61
C TYR A 88 -7.50 -10.90 -4.78
N LEU A 89 -6.86 -10.31 -5.80
CA LEU A 89 -6.80 -8.85 -5.96
C LEU A 89 -8.19 -8.23 -6.13
N TYR A 90 -9.07 -8.83 -6.94
CA TYR A 90 -10.43 -8.31 -7.11
C TYR A 90 -11.26 -8.41 -5.83
N ALA A 91 -11.19 -9.54 -5.12
CA ALA A 91 -11.91 -9.70 -3.87
C ALA A 91 -11.45 -8.68 -2.83
N HIS A 92 -10.14 -8.41 -2.76
CA HIS A 92 -9.53 -7.47 -1.84
C HIS A 92 -9.95 -6.02 -2.12
N GLN A 93 -9.69 -5.52 -3.33
CA GLN A 93 -9.96 -4.11 -3.65
C GLN A 93 -11.47 -3.77 -3.68
N LEU A 94 -12.32 -4.70 -4.13
CA LEU A 94 -13.77 -4.47 -4.18
C LEU A 94 -14.39 -4.47 -2.78
N ARG A 95 -13.92 -5.34 -1.88
CA ARG A 95 -14.35 -5.34 -0.49
C ARG A 95 -13.94 -4.05 0.21
N SER A 96 -12.71 -3.57 0.01
CA SER A 96 -12.31 -2.25 0.50
C SER A 96 -13.21 -1.14 -0.04
N ALA A 97 -13.49 -1.13 -1.34
CA ALA A 97 -14.36 -0.11 -1.96
C ALA A 97 -15.80 -0.14 -1.42
N GLU A 98 -16.32 -1.31 -1.05
CA GLU A 98 -17.62 -1.43 -0.39
C GLU A 98 -17.60 -0.80 1.01
N ILE A 99 -16.62 -1.17 1.83
CA ILE A 99 -16.47 -0.66 3.20
C ILE A 99 -16.27 0.86 3.21
N VAL A 100 -15.40 1.37 2.33
CA VAL A 100 -15.18 2.81 2.14
C VAL A 100 -16.47 3.49 1.71
N GLY A 101 -17.26 2.87 0.82
CA GLY A 101 -18.56 3.40 0.43
C GLY A 101 -19.54 3.55 1.60
N VAL A 102 -19.55 2.60 2.53
CA VAL A 102 -20.37 2.69 3.75
C VAL A 102 -19.88 3.83 4.65
N TRP A 103 -18.56 3.96 4.85
CA TRP A 103 -17.99 5.04 5.66
C TRP A 103 -18.27 6.43 5.05
N LEU A 104 -18.11 6.58 3.73
CA LEU A 104 -18.40 7.83 3.01
C LEU A 104 -19.89 8.22 3.06
N ALA A 105 -20.79 7.27 3.30
CA ALA A 105 -22.20 7.55 3.54
C ALA A 105 -22.46 8.10 4.96
N GLY A 106 -21.46 8.18 5.82
CA GLY A 106 -21.49 8.88 7.11
C GLY A 106 -21.64 10.40 6.98
N ARG A 107 -21.83 11.10 8.10
CA ARG A 107 -22.09 12.55 8.11
C ARG A 107 -20.81 13.36 7.87
N GLU A 108 -19.71 12.89 8.43
CA GLU A 108 -18.40 13.55 8.47
C GLU A 108 -17.79 13.63 7.07
N ALA A 109 -17.85 12.54 6.30
CA ALA A 109 -17.33 12.51 4.93
C ALA A 109 -18.16 13.29 3.91
N ARG A 110 -19.48 13.43 4.13
CA ARG A 110 -20.38 14.16 3.21
C ARG A 110 -20.26 15.68 3.28
N ALA A 111 -19.72 16.21 4.38
CA ALA A 111 -19.69 17.64 4.64
C ALA A 111 -18.83 18.45 3.64
N GLU A 112 -17.97 17.78 2.87
CA GLU A 112 -17.00 18.45 1.97
C GLU A 112 -17.29 18.30 0.47
N GLY A 113 -18.42 17.70 0.08
CA GLY A 113 -18.75 17.53 -1.34
C GLY A 113 -17.86 16.54 -2.10
N VAL A 114 -17.16 15.66 -1.37
CA VAL A 114 -16.37 14.55 -1.93
C VAL A 114 -17.24 13.66 -2.82
N ASP A 115 -16.76 13.36 -4.03
CA ASP A 115 -17.43 12.38 -4.88
C ASP A 115 -17.15 10.95 -4.38
N ALA A 116 -18.11 10.41 -3.62
CA ALA A 116 -17.99 9.07 -3.07
C ALA A 116 -17.90 7.96 -4.14
N ALA A 117 -18.49 8.17 -5.33
CA ALA A 117 -18.37 7.19 -6.41
C ALA A 117 -16.95 7.14 -6.96
N GLU A 118 -16.28 8.30 -7.04
CA GLU A 118 -14.90 8.39 -7.48
C GLU A 118 -13.92 7.77 -6.48
N VAL A 119 -14.07 8.04 -5.18
CA VAL A 119 -13.24 7.38 -4.15
C VAL A 119 -13.36 5.87 -4.26
N ARG A 120 -14.59 5.35 -4.33
CA ARG A 120 -14.84 3.90 -4.46
C ARG A 120 -14.24 3.33 -5.74
N ARG A 121 -14.32 4.05 -6.86
CA ARG A 121 -13.71 3.63 -8.13
C ARG A 121 -12.18 3.53 -8.01
N LEU A 122 -11.55 4.53 -7.40
CA LEU A 122 -10.10 4.54 -7.20
C LEU A 122 -9.65 3.41 -6.27
N VAL A 123 -10.35 3.18 -5.15
CA VAL A 123 -10.10 2.03 -4.28
C VAL A 123 -10.33 0.72 -5.04
N ALA A 124 -11.39 0.61 -5.83
CA ALA A 124 -11.68 -0.59 -6.63
C ALA A 124 -10.70 -0.83 -7.79
N LEU A 125 -9.73 0.05 -8.01
CA LEU A 125 -8.72 -0.08 -9.05
C LEU A 125 -7.29 0.01 -8.49
N HIS A 126 -7.12 0.16 -7.18
CA HIS A 126 -5.81 0.46 -6.60
C HIS A 126 -4.79 -0.69 -6.81
N GLU A 127 -5.24 -1.93 -7.02
CA GLU A 127 -4.32 -3.04 -7.32
C GLU A 127 -3.90 -3.09 -8.79
N VAL A 128 -4.74 -2.60 -9.71
CA VAL A 128 -4.57 -2.81 -11.17
C VAL A 128 -4.28 -1.52 -11.97
N GLY A 129 -4.57 -0.36 -11.38
CA GLY A 129 -4.40 0.95 -12.00
C GLY A 129 -5.32 1.20 -13.20
N GLY A 130 -4.82 2.00 -14.15
CA GLY A 130 -5.34 2.18 -15.51
C GLY A 130 -6.19 3.42 -15.78
N LEU A 131 -7.19 3.71 -14.93
CA LEU A 131 -8.18 4.78 -15.23
C LEU A 131 -8.04 5.98 -14.30
N ARG A 132 -7.91 7.18 -14.89
CA ARG A 132 -8.13 8.50 -14.25
C ARG A 132 -7.56 8.55 -12.82
N GLY A 133 -6.25 8.60 -12.68
CA GLY A 133 -5.57 8.70 -11.37
C GLY A 133 -5.36 7.37 -10.63
N ALA A 134 -5.96 6.25 -11.07
CA ALA A 134 -5.73 4.96 -10.43
C ALA A 134 -4.26 4.49 -10.51
N ASP A 135 -3.54 4.79 -11.59
CA ASP A 135 -2.10 4.50 -11.70
C ASP A 135 -1.28 5.28 -10.66
N LEU A 136 -1.67 6.52 -10.34
CA LEU A 136 -1.01 7.33 -9.30
C LEU A 136 -1.27 6.75 -7.90
N VAL A 137 -2.50 6.36 -7.61
CA VAL A 137 -2.85 5.71 -6.32
C VAL A 137 -2.11 4.37 -6.18
N GLN A 138 -2.10 3.54 -7.22
CA GLN A 138 -1.38 2.27 -7.23
C GLN A 138 0.14 2.47 -7.06
N ALA A 139 0.72 3.45 -7.76
CA ALA A 139 2.15 3.76 -7.63
C ALA A 139 2.50 4.21 -6.22
N ALA A 140 1.68 5.08 -5.63
CA ALA A 140 1.86 5.55 -4.27
C ALA A 140 1.71 4.43 -3.22
N ASP A 141 0.76 3.51 -3.42
CA ASP A 141 0.60 2.32 -2.58
C ASP A 141 1.84 1.42 -2.69
N SER A 142 2.32 1.20 -3.90
CA SER A 142 3.52 0.40 -4.14
C SER A 142 4.77 0.98 -3.46
N LEU A 143 4.98 2.30 -3.56
CA LEU A 143 6.07 3.00 -2.88
C LEU A 143 5.94 2.91 -1.36
N SER A 144 4.74 3.13 -0.84
CA SER A 144 4.47 3.03 0.59
C SER A 144 4.63 1.60 1.12
N PHE A 145 4.27 0.58 0.35
CA PHE A 145 4.48 -0.82 0.71
C PHE A 145 5.98 -1.11 0.86
N LEU A 146 6.79 -0.68 -0.11
CA LEU A 146 8.24 -0.84 -0.06
C LEU A 146 8.86 -0.07 1.12
N GLU A 147 8.38 1.14 1.40
CA GLU A 147 8.87 1.96 2.52
C GLU A 147 8.49 1.38 3.90
N THR A 148 7.20 1.06 4.09
CA THR A 148 6.61 0.87 5.42
C THR A 148 6.38 -0.59 5.79
N LEU A 149 6.27 -1.48 4.81
CA LEU A 149 5.93 -2.89 5.00
C LEU A 149 7.09 -3.84 4.66
N ALA A 150 8.30 -3.32 4.41
CA ALA A 150 9.51 -4.16 4.30
C ALA A 150 9.74 -5.02 5.54
N GLY A 151 9.45 -4.49 6.74
CA GLY A 151 9.50 -5.24 7.99
C GLY A 151 8.50 -6.40 8.03
N LEU A 152 7.29 -6.20 7.52
CA LEU A 152 6.28 -7.26 7.41
C LEU A 152 6.74 -8.37 6.44
N ALA A 153 7.32 -7.98 5.29
CA ALA A 153 7.88 -8.94 4.34
C ALA A 153 9.00 -9.77 4.96
N ARG A 154 9.89 -9.15 5.74
CA ARG A 154 10.90 -9.86 6.54
C ARG A 154 10.25 -10.81 7.54
N ASP A 155 9.24 -10.35 8.27
CA ASP A 155 8.58 -11.13 9.31
C ASP A 155 7.87 -12.38 8.74
N TRP A 156 7.36 -12.32 7.51
CA TRP A 156 6.87 -13.50 6.79
C TRP A 156 7.96 -14.56 6.61
N VAL A 157 9.18 -14.16 6.28
CA VAL A 157 10.29 -15.09 6.11
C VAL A 157 10.73 -15.65 7.46
N THR A 158 10.95 -14.79 8.46
CA THR A 158 11.45 -15.24 9.77
C THR A 158 10.45 -16.10 10.54
N SER A 159 9.15 -15.97 10.26
CA SER A 159 8.10 -16.82 10.84
C SER A 159 7.88 -18.13 10.08
N GLY A 160 8.52 -18.32 8.93
CA GLY A 160 8.27 -19.45 8.04
C GLY A 160 6.94 -19.37 7.28
N THR A 161 6.30 -18.19 7.23
CA THR A 161 5.08 -17.98 6.42
C THR A 161 5.36 -18.15 4.94
N CYS A 162 6.53 -17.70 4.47
CA CYS A 162 6.99 -17.92 3.11
C CYS A 162 8.52 -17.97 3.04
N THR A 163 9.06 -18.44 1.91
CA THR A 163 10.51 -18.40 1.69
C THR A 163 10.96 -16.97 1.38
N ARG A 164 12.27 -16.71 1.55
CA ARG A 164 12.89 -15.43 1.15
C ARG A 164 12.57 -15.07 -0.31
N ALA A 165 12.65 -16.04 -1.22
CA ALA A 165 12.36 -15.85 -2.63
C ALA A 165 10.91 -15.38 -2.87
N VAL A 166 9.95 -15.97 -2.14
CA VAL A 166 8.53 -15.58 -2.23
C VAL A 166 8.33 -14.15 -1.72
N ALA A 167 8.94 -13.78 -0.59
CA ALA A 167 8.87 -12.40 -0.07
C ALA A 167 9.53 -11.38 -1.03
N ALA A 168 10.70 -11.70 -1.58
CA ALA A 168 11.39 -10.86 -2.57
C ALA A 168 10.55 -10.69 -3.84
N ALA A 169 9.83 -11.74 -4.27
CA ALA A 169 8.90 -11.66 -5.40
C ALA A 169 7.74 -10.68 -5.13
N LYS A 170 7.23 -10.57 -3.90
CA LYS A 170 6.22 -9.55 -3.56
C LYS A 170 6.78 -8.14 -3.69
N LEU A 171 7.97 -7.91 -3.13
CA LEU A 171 8.64 -6.60 -3.23
C LEU A 171 8.90 -6.24 -4.69
N ARG A 172 9.33 -7.20 -5.51
CA ARG A 172 9.54 -7.01 -6.95
C ARG A 172 8.22 -6.70 -7.66
N TYR A 173 7.16 -7.44 -7.38
CA TYR A 173 5.83 -7.20 -7.95
C TYR A 173 5.33 -5.77 -7.67
N SER A 174 5.55 -5.25 -6.46
CA SER A 174 5.21 -3.86 -6.13
C SER A 174 5.94 -2.86 -7.03
N VAL A 175 7.18 -3.13 -7.46
CA VAL A 175 7.90 -2.27 -8.43
C VAL A 175 7.35 -2.46 -9.84
N ASP A 176 7.21 -3.71 -10.28
CA ASP A 176 6.95 -4.05 -11.69
C ASP A 176 5.59 -3.58 -12.18
N ARG A 177 4.62 -3.41 -11.27
CA ARG A 177 3.29 -2.92 -11.61
C ARG A 177 3.21 -1.40 -11.81
N ILE A 178 4.21 -0.63 -11.38
CA ILE A 178 4.21 0.83 -11.46
C ILE A 178 4.27 1.29 -12.91
N ARG A 179 3.32 2.15 -13.31
CA ARG A 179 3.25 2.76 -14.67
C ARG A 179 3.55 4.26 -14.68
N VAL A 180 3.72 4.87 -13.51
CA VAL A 180 4.01 6.30 -13.35
C VAL A 180 5.52 6.52 -13.45
N PRO A 181 6.04 7.21 -14.49
CA PRO A 181 7.48 7.37 -14.70
C PRO A 181 8.23 7.96 -13.50
N GLU A 182 7.64 8.95 -12.84
CA GLU A 182 8.20 9.67 -11.69
C GLU A 182 8.37 8.77 -10.46
N ALA A 183 7.61 7.67 -10.37
CA ALA A 183 7.69 6.70 -9.28
C ALA A 183 8.80 5.65 -9.47
N VAL A 184 9.35 5.50 -10.68
CA VAL A 184 10.25 4.39 -11.01
C VAL A 184 11.57 4.45 -10.24
N GLU A 185 12.20 5.62 -10.16
CA GLU A 185 13.48 5.77 -9.46
C GLU A 185 13.34 5.55 -7.94
N PRO A 186 12.39 6.21 -7.24
CA PRO A 186 12.15 5.93 -5.82
C PRO A 186 11.80 4.46 -5.55
N ALA A 187 11.00 3.83 -6.41
CA ALA A 187 10.63 2.43 -6.26
C ALA A 187 11.83 1.49 -6.35
N ARG A 188 12.79 1.75 -7.25
CA ARG A 188 14.03 0.96 -7.34
C ARG A 188 14.88 1.09 -6.09
N ALA A 189 15.09 2.32 -5.61
CA ALA A 189 15.87 2.56 -4.40
C ALA A 189 15.23 1.88 -3.16
N LEU A 190 13.91 2.01 -3.01
CA LEU A 190 13.18 1.37 -1.92
C LEU A 190 13.15 -0.15 -2.05
N PHE A 191 13.08 -0.69 -3.26
CA PHE A 191 13.16 -2.12 -3.49
C PHE A 191 14.50 -2.70 -3.05
N ASP A 192 15.61 -2.08 -3.46
CA ASP A 192 16.95 -2.54 -3.07
C ASP A 192 17.11 -2.50 -1.54
N TRP A 193 16.61 -1.42 -0.92
CA TRP A 193 16.56 -1.30 0.53
C TRP A 193 15.70 -2.38 1.20
N ALA A 194 14.48 -2.63 0.70
CA ALA A 194 13.53 -3.57 1.27
C ALA A 194 14.02 -5.02 1.16
N VAL A 195 14.64 -5.40 0.03
CA VAL A 195 15.26 -6.72 -0.14
C VAL A 195 16.43 -6.91 0.81
N ALA A 196 17.21 -5.86 1.08
CA ALA A 196 18.28 -5.91 2.06
C ALA A 196 17.78 -6.08 3.51
N GLN A 197 16.48 -5.89 3.77
CA GLN A 197 15.87 -6.18 5.08
C GLN A 197 15.49 -7.66 5.27
N LEU A 198 15.38 -8.42 4.18
CA LEU A 198 15.05 -9.84 4.27
C LEU A 198 16.22 -10.61 4.90
N PRO A 199 15.97 -11.68 5.68
CA PRO A 199 17.05 -12.51 6.18
C PRO A 199 17.88 -13.10 5.02
N PRO A 200 19.15 -13.45 5.26
CA PRO A 200 19.96 -14.13 4.25
C PRO A 200 19.31 -15.45 3.83
N GLU A 201 19.69 -15.95 2.67
CA GLU A 201 19.35 -17.33 2.29
C GLU A 201 19.99 -18.26 3.31
N GLU A 202 19.24 -19.25 3.80
CA GLU A 202 19.83 -20.34 4.57
C GLU A 202 20.75 -21.07 3.59
N GLU A 203 22.06 -21.04 3.84
CA GLU A 203 22.98 -21.96 3.17
C GLU A 203 22.55 -23.36 3.61
N GLU A 204 21.99 -24.14 2.67
CA GLU A 204 21.84 -25.58 2.89
C GLU A 204 23.26 -26.14 3.11
N ASP A 205 23.59 -26.49 4.36
CA ASP A 205 24.79 -27.24 4.69
C ASP A 205 24.84 -28.48 3.78
N ALA A 206 25.73 -28.45 2.80
CA ALA A 206 25.93 -29.51 1.80
C ALA A 206 26.63 -30.75 2.36
#